data_AF-A0A953UH11-F1
#
_entry.id   AF-A0A953UH11-F1
#
_cell.length_a   1.000
_cell.length_b   1.000
_cell.length_c   1.000
_cell.angle_alpha   90.00
_cell.angle_beta   90.00
_cell.angle_gamma   90.00
#
_symmetry.space_group_name_H-M   'P 1'
#
loop_
_entity.id
_entity.type
_entity.pdbx_description
1 polymer ?
#
loop_
_entity_poly.entity_id
_entity_poly.type
_entity_poly.pdbx_seq_one_letter_code
_entity_poly.pdbx_strand_id
1 'polypeptide(L)'
;MALSADGNTAIVGGQIDNDGAGAAWVYTRSGGVWTQQGAKLVGAGAVGIALQGAVALSADGNTAIVGGPRDNGNVGAVWVYTRAGGVWSKQGSKLVGTGAAGPSSIAGQGGSVALSADGNTAIVGSPFDGNSGAVWVYTRSGGAWSQQGSKLVGTGAVHVANHGSHVALSADGNTAIVGGSDISNVVAAWVYTRAGGVWTQQGGKLLGTSAALDTLAGCTVALSADGNTAILGGSQYNHGTGAAWVYTRSGGVWSQQGDKLVGAGAVNDVYGAWQGGSVALSGDGNTALVGGQRDNGVAGATWVFTRSGGLWTQQGAKLVGTGGIVANQGWSVALSADGHTAIVGGPYDGARPGPYVGAAWVFVNNPVLSTIPSIASGGVMNGASFLPGIAPGTWITIQGTNLSATTRTWTDSDFLGNNLPTQLDHVSVTINGKAAYVYFISPTQLNVLSPDDATQGSVAVQVTTTQGKSNVINAVEAAFSPALFTFSQQDGKYVAAVRADGAYIAPPNLISGLTTVPAKPGDTILLFGTGFGSTTPASPIGQLVNPAPLANQVTVRIGGVTAITQFAGLVSPGEYQFNVVVPDIPNGDNAVSIEIGGSSSQANALLTVQR
;
A
#
# COMPACT_ATOMS: atom_id res chain seq x y z
N MET A 1 12.75 -5.60 15.73
CA MET A 1 13.28 -5.75 14.35
C MET A 1 12.32 -5.11 13.39
N ALA A 2 12.76 -4.76 12.19
CA ALA A 2 11.90 -4.22 11.13
C ALA A 2 12.42 -4.64 9.75
N LEU A 3 11.55 -4.53 8.75
CA LEU A 3 11.78 -4.93 7.36
C LEU A 3 11.26 -3.83 6.42
N SER A 4 11.94 -3.61 5.29
CA SER A 4 11.47 -2.69 4.23
C SER A 4 10.25 -3.28 3.51
N ALA A 5 9.54 -2.42 2.77
CA ALA A 5 8.31 -2.83 2.09
C ALA A 5 8.55 -3.94 1.05
N ASP A 6 9.70 -3.92 0.39
CA ASP A 6 10.12 -4.94 -0.59
C ASP A 6 10.71 -6.22 0.03
N GLY A 7 10.85 -6.27 1.36
CA GLY A 7 11.41 -7.42 2.06
C GLY A 7 12.92 -7.60 1.94
N ASN A 8 13.68 -6.64 1.37
CA ASN A 8 15.10 -6.81 1.08
C ASN A 8 16.05 -6.03 1.99
N THR A 9 15.56 -5.18 2.89
CA THR A 9 16.36 -4.52 3.91
C THR A 9 15.77 -4.80 5.28
N ALA A 10 16.58 -5.33 6.19
CA ALA A 10 16.17 -5.65 7.55
C ALA A 10 17.04 -4.89 8.56
N ILE A 11 16.45 -4.50 9.69
CA ILE A 11 17.17 -3.95 10.84
C ILE A 11 16.85 -4.75 12.10
N VAL A 12 17.89 -5.15 12.82
CA VAL A 12 17.82 -5.95 14.05
C VAL A 12 18.48 -5.16 15.18
N GLY A 13 17.81 -5.00 16.30
CA GLY A 13 18.34 -4.32 17.49
C GLY A 13 18.84 -5.31 18.54
N GLY A 14 19.88 -4.92 19.29
CA GLY A 14 20.47 -5.68 20.38
C GLY A 14 20.74 -4.77 21.58
N GLN A 15 19.78 -4.72 22.50
CA GLN A 15 19.75 -3.78 23.63
C GLN A 15 20.90 -3.93 24.63
N ILE A 16 21.48 -5.12 24.75
CA ILE A 16 22.56 -5.43 25.69
C ILE A 16 23.96 -5.36 25.07
N ASP A 17 24.05 -5.16 23.75
CA ASP A 17 25.34 -5.02 23.08
C ASP A 17 26.05 -3.72 23.52
N ASN A 18 27.36 -3.67 23.29
CA ASN A 18 28.18 -2.50 23.57
C ASN A 18 28.07 -2.04 25.03
N ASP A 19 28.27 -2.99 25.95
CA ASP A 19 28.18 -2.81 27.41
C ASP A 19 26.85 -2.18 27.88
N GLY A 20 25.75 -2.54 27.20
CA GLY A 20 24.41 -2.04 27.48
C GLY A 20 24.08 -0.67 26.87
N ALA A 21 24.98 -0.05 26.10
CA ALA A 21 24.59 1.08 25.27
C ALA A 21 23.56 0.66 24.20
N GLY A 22 23.63 -0.61 23.77
CA GLY A 22 22.85 -1.20 22.69
C GLY A 22 23.36 -0.83 21.30
N ALA A 23 22.91 -1.58 20.30
CA ALA A 23 23.23 -1.33 18.90
C ALA A 23 22.13 -1.86 17.97
N ALA A 24 22.18 -1.47 16.69
CA ALA A 24 21.36 -2.07 15.64
C ALA A 24 22.21 -2.45 14.41
N TRP A 25 21.85 -3.55 13.76
CA TRP A 25 22.51 -4.04 12.55
C TRP A 25 21.54 -3.97 11.38
N VAL A 26 22.01 -3.45 10.25
CA VAL A 26 21.26 -3.43 9.00
C VAL A 26 21.78 -4.53 8.10
N TYR A 27 20.88 -5.28 7.49
CA TYR A 27 21.16 -6.32 6.52
C TYR A 27 20.42 -6.02 5.21
N THR A 28 21.05 -6.34 4.09
CA THR A 28 20.42 -6.28 2.77
C THR A 28 20.42 -7.64 2.11
N ARG A 29 19.37 -7.92 1.36
CA ARG A 29 19.18 -9.17 0.64
C ARG A 29 19.47 -9.01 -0.85
N SER A 30 20.28 -9.89 -1.41
CA SER A 30 20.45 -10.03 -2.85
C SER A 30 20.67 -11.50 -3.20
N GLY A 31 19.98 -11.99 -4.25
CA GLY A 31 20.08 -13.41 -4.65
C GLY A 31 19.70 -14.39 -3.53
N GLY A 32 18.80 -13.99 -2.63
CA GLY A 32 18.40 -14.80 -1.46
C GLY A 32 19.34 -14.71 -0.25
N VAL A 33 20.54 -14.15 -0.41
CA VAL A 33 21.56 -14.04 0.64
C VAL A 33 21.43 -12.71 1.38
N TRP A 34 21.45 -12.77 2.70
CA TRP A 34 21.49 -11.58 3.57
C TRP A 34 22.92 -11.26 3.96
N THR A 35 23.33 -10.01 3.72
CA THR A 35 24.65 -9.51 4.09
C THR A 35 24.50 -8.30 5.00
N GLN A 36 25.26 -8.26 6.09
CA GLN A 36 25.32 -7.07 6.94
C GLN A 36 25.85 -5.90 6.11
N GLN A 37 25.19 -4.76 6.24
CA GLN A 37 25.52 -3.56 5.52
C GLN A 37 26.22 -2.55 6.43
N GLY A 38 27.54 -2.40 6.24
CA GLY A 38 28.36 -1.47 7.04
C GLY A 38 28.52 -1.91 8.51
N ALA A 39 28.99 -0.99 9.34
CA ALA A 39 29.12 -1.21 10.78
C ALA A 39 27.77 -1.15 11.50
N LYS A 40 27.69 -1.74 12.69
CA LYS A 40 26.52 -1.61 13.57
C LYS A 40 26.26 -0.13 13.91
N LEU A 41 25.00 0.24 13.96
CA LEU A 41 24.54 1.57 14.33
C LEU A 41 24.58 1.69 15.86
N VAL A 42 25.38 2.63 16.35
CA VAL A 42 25.44 3.00 17.77
C VAL A 42 25.11 4.48 17.90
N GLY A 43 24.15 4.81 18.76
CA GLY A 43 23.66 6.15 19.01
C GLY A 43 24.70 7.09 19.57
N ALA A 44 25.43 7.80 18.71
CA ALA A 44 26.37 8.83 19.13
C ALA A 44 25.66 9.89 20.00
N GLY A 45 26.31 10.31 21.10
CA GLY A 45 25.73 11.24 22.07
C GLY A 45 24.75 10.61 23.08
N ALA A 46 24.75 9.28 23.22
CA ALA A 46 24.08 8.60 24.32
C ALA A 46 24.68 9.01 25.69
N VAL A 47 23.82 9.08 26.70
CA VAL A 47 24.15 9.44 28.08
C VAL A 47 23.73 8.28 28.98
N GLY A 48 24.72 7.55 29.51
CA GLY A 48 24.52 6.34 30.30
C GLY A 48 24.24 5.10 29.46
N ILE A 49 23.64 4.08 30.09
CA ILE A 49 23.27 2.80 29.48
C ILE A 49 21.95 2.99 28.73
N ALA A 50 22.01 3.34 27.44
CA ALA A 50 20.83 3.70 26.66
C ALA A 50 19.90 2.51 26.32
N LEU A 51 20.42 1.27 26.32
CA LEU A 51 19.71 0.05 25.87
C LEU A 51 19.09 0.18 24.48
N GLN A 52 19.85 0.68 23.50
CA GLN A 52 19.37 0.83 22.12
C GLN A 52 18.97 -0.51 21.49
N GLY A 53 17.70 -0.65 21.07
CA GLY A 53 17.22 -1.92 20.51
C GLY A 53 15.83 -1.92 19.90
N ALA A 54 14.98 -0.92 20.21
CA ALA A 54 13.76 -0.70 19.46
C ALA A 54 14.11 -0.11 18.09
N VAL A 55 13.62 -0.69 17.00
CA VAL A 55 14.01 -0.30 15.64
C VAL A 55 12.81 -0.25 14.70
N ALA A 56 12.81 0.72 13.78
CA ALA A 56 11.90 0.77 12.64
C ALA A 56 12.64 1.27 11.38
N LEU A 57 12.06 0.97 10.21
CA LEU A 57 12.65 1.22 8.91
C LEU A 57 11.58 1.79 7.96
N SER A 58 11.96 2.71 7.08
CA SER A 58 11.10 3.21 5.99
C SER A 58 10.86 2.15 4.92
N ALA A 59 9.84 2.36 4.08
CA ALA A 59 9.43 1.41 3.05
C ALA A 59 10.56 1.14 2.03
N ASP A 60 11.33 2.17 1.68
CA ASP A 60 12.48 2.09 0.78
C ASP A 60 13.76 1.55 1.43
N GLY A 61 13.74 1.27 2.74
CA GLY A 61 14.89 0.76 3.47
C GLY A 61 16.01 1.78 3.71
N ASN A 62 15.79 3.08 3.46
CA ASN A 62 16.85 4.10 3.53
C ASN A 62 16.80 5.01 4.77
N THR A 63 15.75 4.94 5.57
CA THR A 63 15.65 5.68 6.84
C THR A 63 15.36 4.71 7.96
N ALA A 64 16.19 4.72 9.00
CA ALA A 64 16.03 3.89 10.18
C ALA A 64 15.93 4.76 11.43
N ILE A 65 15.14 4.31 12.40
CA ILE A 65 15.09 4.91 13.73
C ILE A 65 15.44 3.85 14.77
N VAL A 66 16.26 4.22 15.75
CA VAL A 66 16.71 3.35 16.85
C VAL A 66 16.36 4.04 18.16
N GLY A 67 15.61 3.35 19.02
CA GLY A 67 15.22 3.85 20.34
C GLY A 67 16.08 3.28 21.46
N GLY A 68 16.42 4.15 22.42
CA GLY A 68 17.17 3.84 23.63
C GLY A 68 16.41 4.35 24.86
N PRO A 69 15.50 3.55 25.44
CA PRO A 69 14.60 3.97 26.51
C PRO A 69 15.30 4.33 27.82
N ARG A 70 16.55 3.92 28.02
CA ARG A 70 17.31 4.23 29.24
C ARG A 70 18.28 5.39 29.12
N ASP A 71 18.34 6.01 27.95
CA ASP A 71 19.16 7.20 27.72
C ASP A 71 18.73 8.36 28.62
N ASN A 72 19.64 9.31 28.90
CA ASN A 72 19.36 10.50 29.70
C ASN A 72 18.73 10.19 31.08
N GLY A 73 19.23 9.17 31.78
CA GLY A 73 18.72 8.80 33.10
C GLY A 73 17.31 8.21 33.07
N ASN A 74 17.00 7.39 32.06
CA ASN A 74 15.69 6.76 31.80
C ASN A 74 14.57 7.69 31.29
N VAL A 75 14.89 8.94 30.91
CA VAL A 75 13.98 9.74 30.09
C VAL A 75 13.80 9.09 28.71
N GLY A 76 14.89 8.56 28.16
CA GLY A 76 14.92 7.92 26.86
C GLY A 76 15.20 8.90 25.71
N ALA A 77 15.59 8.34 24.57
CA ALA A 77 15.84 9.08 23.34
C ALA A 77 15.75 8.17 22.12
N VAL A 78 15.69 8.78 20.93
CA VAL A 78 15.77 8.08 19.65
C VAL A 78 16.82 8.71 18.73
N TRP A 79 17.42 7.88 17.88
CA TRP A 79 18.39 8.27 16.87
C TRP A 79 17.86 7.90 15.49
N VAL A 80 17.90 8.85 14.56
CA VAL A 80 17.53 8.60 13.16
C VAL A 80 18.80 8.46 12.33
N TYR A 81 18.79 7.51 11.39
CA TYR A 81 19.85 7.26 10.44
C TYR A 81 19.30 7.27 9.03
N THR A 82 20.08 7.77 8.09
CA THR A 82 19.78 7.71 6.65
C THR A 82 20.87 6.97 5.90
N ARG A 83 20.48 6.33 4.81
CA ARG A 83 21.36 5.61 3.90
C ARG A 83 21.53 6.38 2.60
N ALA A 84 22.79 6.60 2.20
CA ALA A 84 23.13 7.10 0.88
C ALA A 84 24.36 6.35 0.35
N GLY A 85 24.31 5.86 -0.89
CA GLY A 85 25.43 5.12 -1.49
C GLY A 85 25.88 3.88 -0.70
N GLY A 86 24.96 3.25 0.05
CA GLY A 86 25.29 2.10 0.90
C GLY A 86 25.90 2.45 2.27
N VAL A 87 26.03 3.72 2.62
CA VAL A 87 26.57 4.18 3.90
C VAL A 87 25.45 4.70 4.78
N TRP A 88 25.40 4.24 6.03
CA TRP A 88 24.48 4.72 7.05
C TRP A 88 25.11 5.86 7.86
N SER A 89 24.42 6.98 7.96
CA SER A 89 24.84 8.15 8.73
C SER A 89 23.74 8.60 9.69
N LYS A 90 24.11 8.95 10.93
CA LYS A 90 23.17 9.54 11.88
C LYS A 90 22.71 10.91 11.36
N GLN A 91 21.41 11.14 11.39
CA GLN A 91 20.77 12.38 10.96
C GLN A 91 20.50 13.29 12.16
N GLY A 92 21.28 14.36 12.30
CA GLY A 92 21.09 15.38 13.33
C GLY A 92 21.40 14.92 14.76
N SER A 93 20.86 15.63 15.74
CA SER A 93 20.93 15.27 17.17
C SER A 93 19.96 14.15 17.51
N LYS A 94 20.16 13.48 18.66
CA LYS A 94 19.15 12.53 19.18
C LYS A 94 17.87 13.30 19.50
N LEU A 95 16.72 12.69 19.29
CA LEU A 95 15.42 13.30 19.58
C LEU A 95 14.99 12.92 21.00
N VAL A 96 14.58 13.92 21.76
CA VAL A 96 14.05 13.81 23.12
C VAL A 96 12.73 14.57 23.17
N GLY A 97 11.71 13.97 23.76
CA GLY A 97 10.35 14.47 23.81
C GLY A 97 10.24 15.62 24.79
N THR A 98 9.64 16.73 24.38
CA THR A 98 9.35 17.82 25.30
C THR A 98 8.24 17.40 26.27
N GLY A 99 8.37 17.82 27.53
CA GLY A 99 7.38 17.51 28.58
C GLY A 99 7.37 16.04 29.02
N ALA A 100 8.45 15.29 28.78
CA ALA A 100 8.64 13.97 29.38
C ALA A 100 8.80 14.11 30.90
N ALA A 101 7.97 13.40 31.67
CA ALA A 101 7.96 13.43 33.12
C ALA A 101 7.49 12.08 33.67
N GLY A 102 8.09 11.57 34.74
CA GLY A 102 7.66 10.33 35.40
C GLY A 102 7.95 10.41 36.90
N PRO A 103 7.27 9.61 37.74
CA PRO A 103 7.36 9.72 39.20
C PRO A 103 8.77 9.44 39.77
N SER A 104 9.69 8.92 38.96
CA SER A 104 11.02 8.49 39.40
C SER A 104 12.01 8.28 38.25
N SER A 105 12.14 9.25 37.33
CA SER A 105 13.10 9.27 36.20
C SER A 105 12.92 8.23 35.07
N ILE A 106 11.99 7.27 35.16
CA ILE A 106 11.75 6.26 34.11
C ILE A 106 10.57 6.68 33.22
N ALA A 107 10.78 7.58 32.25
CA ALA A 107 9.77 7.83 31.21
C ALA A 107 9.82 6.71 30.15
N GLY A 108 11.03 6.35 29.71
CA GLY A 108 11.27 5.25 28.77
C GLY A 108 11.01 5.59 27.31
N GLN A 109 11.23 6.83 26.87
CA GLN A 109 11.02 7.23 25.48
C GLN A 109 11.90 6.43 24.52
N GLY A 110 11.31 5.91 23.45
CA GLY A 110 12.01 5.06 22.51
C GLY A 110 11.97 3.58 22.91
N GLY A 111 11.11 3.21 23.86
CA GLY A 111 10.77 1.81 24.13
C GLY A 111 10.02 1.15 22.97
N SER A 112 9.34 1.95 22.15
CA SER A 112 8.74 1.54 20.88
C SER A 112 8.85 2.68 19.85
N VAL A 113 9.04 2.33 18.58
CA VAL A 113 9.26 3.30 17.49
C VAL A 113 8.61 2.78 16.20
N ALA A 114 8.07 3.70 15.38
CA ALA A 114 7.62 3.40 14.02
C ALA A 114 7.89 4.59 13.08
N LEU A 115 8.01 4.30 11.77
CA LEU A 115 8.25 5.27 10.70
C LEU A 115 7.16 5.15 9.62
N SER A 116 6.88 6.26 8.93
CA SER A 116 6.09 6.27 7.70
C SER A 116 6.88 5.67 6.53
N ALA A 117 6.19 5.33 5.44
CA ALA A 117 6.81 4.71 4.27
C ALA A 117 7.91 5.60 3.66
N ASP A 118 7.70 6.91 3.64
CA ASP A 118 8.66 7.90 3.15
C ASP A 118 9.79 8.25 4.17
N GLY A 119 9.73 7.68 5.38
CA GLY A 119 10.69 7.92 6.45
C GLY A 119 10.66 9.35 7.02
N ASN A 120 9.62 10.15 6.76
CA ASN A 120 9.55 11.54 7.20
C ASN A 120 8.67 11.78 8.43
N THR A 121 7.89 10.80 8.86
CA THR A 121 7.11 10.86 10.10
C THR A 121 7.53 9.71 11.00
N ALA A 122 7.81 10.01 12.26
CA ALA A 122 8.15 9.03 13.28
C ALA A 122 7.19 9.15 14.45
N ILE A 123 6.77 8.03 15.02
CA ILE A 123 6.06 7.97 16.30
C ILE A 123 6.91 7.19 17.30
N VAL A 124 7.00 7.71 18.53
CA VAL A 124 7.91 7.21 19.56
C VAL A 124 7.14 7.06 20.87
N GLY A 125 7.12 5.85 21.43
CA GLY A 125 6.42 5.54 22.67
C GLY A 125 7.28 5.64 23.93
N SER A 126 6.61 5.99 25.04
CA SER A 126 7.15 6.08 26.39
C SER A 126 6.10 5.56 27.37
N PRO A 127 6.02 4.23 27.61
CA PRO A 127 4.93 3.62 28.36
C PRO A 127 4.81 4.09 29.81
N PHE A 128 5.87 4.66 30.39
CA PHE A 128 5.91 5.04 31.81
C PHE A 128 5.84 6.56 32.04
N ASP A 129 5.68 7.35 30.97
CA ASP A 129 5.53 8.80 31.08
C ASP A 129 4.22 9.17 31.78
N GLY A 130 4.29 10.05 32.80
CA GLY A 130 3.15 10.60 33.51
C GLY A 130 2.25 9.55 34.19
N ASN A 131 2.80 8.39 34.56
CA ASN A 131 2.11 7.18 35.05
C ASN A 131 1.20 6.47 34.05
N SER A 132 0.69 7.14 33.01
CA SER A 132 -0.25 6.53 32.05
C SER A 132 0.39 6.17 30.71
N GLY A 133 1.60 6.64 30.46
CA GLY A 133 2.31 6.54 29.19
C GLY A 133 1.95 7.66 28.20
N ALA A 134 2.83 7.90 27.24
CA ALA A 134 2.63 8.88 26.18
C ALA A 134 3.37 8.48 24.90
N VAL A 135 3.02 9.15 23.80
CA VAL A 135 3.75 9.07 22.53
C VAL A 135 4.08 10.46 21.99
N TRP A 136 5.20 10.58 21.29
CA TRP A 136 5.60 11.79 20.58
C TRP A 136 5.63 11.50 19.09
N VAL A 137 5.17 12.47 18.30
CA VAL A 137 5.31 12.44 16.84
C VAL A 137 6.38 13.43 16.42
N TYR A 138 7.28 13.00 15.54
CA TYR A 138 8.29 13.83 14.91
C TYR A 138 8.09 13.83 13.41
N THR A 139 8.39 14.96 12.78
CA THR A 139 8.37 15.11 11.32
C THR A 139 9.69 15.65 10.82
N ARG A 140 10.04 15.25 9.60
CA ARG A 140 11.27 15.63 8.92
C ARG A 140 10.99 16.57 7.77
N SER A 141 11.69 17.70 7.73
CA SER A 141 11.68 18.63 6.60
C SER A 141 13.09 19.19 6.38
N GLY A 142 13.55 19.22 5.13
CA GLY A 142 14.89 19.70 4.78
C GLY A 142 16.02 18.96 5.53
N GLY A 143 15.79 17.71 5.93
CA GLY A 143 16.74 16.91 6.71
C GLY A 143 16.77 17.19 8.22
N ALA A 144 15.96 18.13 8.72
CA ALA A 144 15.81 18.41 10.15
C ALA A 144 14.56 17.72 10.72
N TRP A 145 14.69 17.13 11.90
CA TRP A 145 13.58 16.52 12.64
C TRP A 145 13.04 17.49 13.70
N SER A 146 11.73 17.65 13.74
CA SER A 146 11.04 18.47 14.74
C SER A 146 9.86 17.72 15.34
N GLN A 147 9.66 17.88 16.65
CA GLN A 147 8.46 17.37 17.32
C GLN A 147 7.22 18.09 16.79
N GLN A 148 6.18 17.33 16.49
CA GLN A 148 4.93 17.83 15.97
C GLN A 148 3.87 17.90 17.08
N GLY A 149 3.65 19.11 17.61
CA GLY A 149 2.67 19.36 18.67
C GLY A 149 3.10 18.82 20.04
N SER A 150 2.15 18.73 20.97
CA SER A 150 2.35 18.11 22.28
C SER A 150 2.39 16.59 22.18
N LYS A 151 2.91 15.92 23.23
CA LYS A 151 2.77 14.46 23.36
C LYS A 151 1.29 14.06 23.31
N LEU A 152 1.01 12.91 22.72
CA LEU A 152 -0.33 12.33 22.67
C LEU A 152 -0.49 11.39 23.88
N VAL A 153 -1.64 11.48 24.53
CA VAL A 153 -2.03 10.65 25.67
C VAL A 153 -3.41 10.08 25.38
N GLY A 154 -3.54 8.76 25.54
CA GLY A 154 -4.81 8.06 25.35
C GLY A 154 -5.87 8.54 26.33
N THR A 155 -7.06 8.86 25.83
CA THR A 155 -8.21 9.19 26.68
C THR A 155 -9.08 7.95 26.95
N GLY A 156 -9.85 8.00 28.04
CA GLY A 156 -10.81 6.94 28.37
C GLY A 156 -10.19 5.67 28.96
N ALA A 157 -8.90 5.65 29.31
CA ALA A 157 -8.31 4.59 30.13
C ALA A 157 -8.82 4.68 31.57
N VAL A 158 -9.09 3.53 32.19
CA VAL A 158 -9.64 3.47 33.56
C VAL A 158 -8.55 3.16 34.62
N HIS A 159 -7.32 2.83 34.18
CA HIS A 159 -6.12 2.63 35.02
C HIS A 159 -4.84 3.11 34.29
N VAL A 160 -3.66 2.83 34.87
CA VAL A 160 -2.35 3.02 34.25
C VAL A 160 -2.33 2.29 32.90
N ALA A 161 -2.38 3.06 31.83
CA ALA A 161 -2.60 2.52 30.49
C ALA A 161 -1.33 1.98 29.83
N ASN A 162 -0.14 2.27 30.37
CA ASN A 162 1.13 2.00 29.70
C ASN A 162 1.13 2.42 28.22
N HIS A 163 0.49 3.56 27.93
CA HIS A 163 0.24 4.06 26.59
C HIS A 163 1.58 4.32 25.87
N GLY A 164 1.73 3.80 24.65
CA GLY A 164 3.01 3.84 23.95
C GLY A 164 3.90 2.62 24.23
N SER A 165 3.35 1.55 24.82
CA SER A 165 4.05 0.26 24.95
C SER A 165 4.47 -0.30 23.57
N HIS A 166 3.61 -0.15 22.57
CA HIS A 166 3.89 -0.43 21.16
C HIS A 166 3.22 0.62 20.29
N VAL A 167 3.85 0.96 19.16
CA VAL A 167 3.33 1.97 18.23
C VAL A 167 3.47 1.46 16.80
N ALA A 168 2.52 1.83 15.94
CA ALA A 168 2.60 1.63 14.50
C ALA A 168 2.00 2.83 13.76
N LEU A 169 2.42 3.01 12.52
CA LEU A 169 2.07 4.14 11.67
C LEU A 169 1.68 3.65 10.26
N SER A 170 0.72 4.32 9.62
CA SER A 170 0.36 4.06 8.22
C SER A 170 1.45 4.55 7.28
N ALA A 171 1.43 4.08 6.04
CA ALA A 171 2.44 4.41 5.03
C ALA A 171 2.50 5.92 4.76
N ASP A 172 1.35 6.59 4.72
CA ASP A 172 1.23 8.03 4.54
C ASP A 172 1.59 8.87 5.78
N GLY A 173 1.84 8.22 6.92
CA GLY A 173 2.18 8.88 8.18
C GLY A 173 1.02 9.62 8.86
N ASN A 174 -0.23 9.40 8.44
CA ASN A 174 -1.38 10.15 8.96
C ASN A 174 -2.31 9.35 9.88
N THR A 175 -2.11 8.04 10.02
CA THR A 175 -2.83 7.21 10.99
C THR A 175 -1.82 6.51 11.88
N ALA A 176 -1.98 6.64 13.19
CA ALA A 176 -1.16 5.97 14.19
C ALA A 176 -2.02 5.09 15.06
N ILE A 177 -1.49 3.94 15.46
CA ILE A 177 -2.07 3.11 16.51
C ILE A 177 -1.09 2.97 17.66
N VAL A 178 -1.60 3.12 18.88
CA VAL A 178 -0.82 3.13 20.11
C VAL A 178 -1.36 2.07 21.05
N GLY A 179 -0.55 1.07 21.37
CA GLY A 179 -0.89 0.00 22.30
C GLY A 179 -0.67 0.37 23.76
N GLY A 180 -1.50 -0.21 24.63
CA GLY A 180 -1.40 -0.14 26.08
C GLY A 180 -2.31 -1.17 26.75
N SER A 181 -2.79 -0.87 27.95
CA SER A 181 -3.66 -1.71 28.76
C SER A 181 -4.86 -0.91 29.29
N ASP A 182 -5.96 -1.59 29.60
CA ASP A 182 -7.13 -1.00 30.26
C ASP A 182 -7.46 -1.71 31.58
N ILE A 183 -8.56 -1.33 32.25
CA ILE A 183 -9.08 -2.02 33.45
C ILE A 183 -9.17 -3.53 33.23
N SER A 184 -8.80 -4.26 34.29
CA SER A 184 -8.69 -5.72 34.29
C SER A 184 -7.60 -6.26 33.34
N ASN A 185 -6.60 -5.45 32.99
CA ASN A 185 -5.49 -5.85 32.12
C ASN A 185 -5.95 -6.32 30.72
N VAL A 186 -7.04 -5.76 30.17
CA VAL A 186 -7.41 -6.05 28.77
C VAL A 186 -6.46 -5.30 27.83
N VAL A 187 -6.06 -5.93 26.72
CA VAL A 187 -5.29 -5.24 25.68
C VAL A 187 -6.10 -4.10 25.11
N ALA A 188 -5.51 -2.91 25.07
CA ALA A 188 -6.14 -1.71 24.57
C ALA A 188 -5.26 -1.04 23.51
N ALA A 189 -5.90 -0.42 22.52
CA ALA A 189 -5.21 0.45 21.58
C ALA A 189 -6.00 1.72 21.28
N TRP A 190 -5.29 2.81 21.06
CA TRP A 190 -5.85 4.09 20.67
C TRP A 190 -5.39 4.41 19.25
N VAL A 191 -6.33 4.78 18.40
CA VAL A 191 -6.04 5.22 17.04
C VAL A 191 -6.03 6.75 17.02
N TYR A 192 -5.03 7.33 16.38
CA TYR A 192 -4.93 8.76 16.13
C TYR A 192 -4.87 9.02 14.63
N THR A 193 -5.51 10.09 14.18
CA THR A 193 -5.45 10.57 12.80
C THR A 193 -4.88 11.98 12.75
N ARG A 194 -4.11 12.26 11.69
CA ARG A 194 -3.49 13.55 11.44
C ARG A 194 -4.22 14.29 10.32
N ALA A 195 -4.65 15.52 10.60
CA ALA A 195 -5.17 16.44 9.58
C ALA A 195 -4.61 17.84 9.84
N GLY A 196 -4.10 18.52 8.81
CA GLY A 196 -3.54 19.87 8.95
C GLY A 196 -2.41 20.00 9.97
N GLY A 197 -1.66 18.92 10.22
CA GLY A 197 -0.61 18.90 11.24
C GLY A 197 -1.08 18.68 12.68
N VAL A 198 -2.38 18.42 12.90
CA VAL A 198 -2.94 18.15 14.23
C VAL A 198 -3.30 16.67 14.34
N TRP A 199 -2.86 16.03 15.41
CA TRP A 199 -3.20 14.65 15.75
C TRP A 199 -4.40 14.61 16.70
N THR A 200 -5.42 13.84 16.35
CA THR A 200 -6.63 13.67 17.16
C THR A 200 -6.92 12.19 17.35
N GLN A 201 -7.37 11.81 18.55
CA GLN A 201 -7.80 10.44 18.81
C GLN A 201 -9.09 10.17 18.01
N GLN A 202 -9.09 9.10 17.22
CA GLN A 202 -10.22 8.68 16.41
C GLN A 202 -11.11 7.70 17.19
N GLY A 203 -12.23 8.20 17.70
CA GLY A 203 -13.20 7.38 18.43
C GLY A 203 -12.71 6.89 19.79
N GLY A 204 -13.38 5.85 20.31
CA GLY A 204 -12.98 5.17 21.55
C GLY A 204 -11.77 4.24 21.36
N LYS A 205 -11.22 3.74 22.46
CA LYS A 205 -10.17 2.72 22.44
C LYS A 205 -10.70 1.39 21.86
N LEU A 206 -9.83 0.70 21.13
CA LEU A 206 -10.04 -0.67 20.67
C LEU A 206 -9.68 -1.63 21.81
N LEU A 207 -10.44 -2.72 21.98
CA LEU A 207 -10.29 -3.65 23.11
C LEU A 207 -10.26 -5.09 22.62
N GLY A 208 -9.30 -5.89 23.05
CA GLY A 208 -9.36 -7.34 22.81
C GLY A 208 -10.61 -7.94 23.47
N THR A 209 -11.61 -8.33 22.69
CA THR A 209 -12.88 -8.83 23.22
C THR A 209 -12.74 -10.26 23.75
N SER A 210 -13.49 -10.58 24.82
CA SER A 210 -13.54 -11.80 25.66
C SER A 210 -12.72 -11.76 26.95
N ALA A 211 -13.43 -11.90 28.08
CA ALA A 211 -12.99 -11.62 29.45
C ALA A 211 -12.34 -12.82 30.18
N ALA A 212 -11.38 -13.50 29.54
CA ALA A 212 -10.56 -14.50 30.25
C ALA A 212 -9.27 -13.82 30.75
N LEU A 213 -9.35 -13.34 31.98
CA LEU A 213 -8.38 -12.50 32.67
C LEU A 213 -7.19 -13.32 33.19
N ASP A 214 -6.00 -12.98 32.71
CA ASP A 214 -4.77 -12.99 33.52
C ASP A 214 -4.02 -11.68 33.23
N THR A 215 -3.06 -11.32 34.09
CA THR A 215 -2.30 -10.06 34.04
C THR A 215 -1.58 -9.85 32.70
N LEU A 216 -2.22 -9.24 31.70
CA LEU A 216 -1.61 -9.02 30.39
C LEU A 216 -0.43 -8.04 30.46
N ALA A 217 0.77 -8.51 30.09
CA ALA A 217 1.91 -7.64 29.82
C ALA A 217 1.83 -7.12 28.37
N GLY A 218 1.41 -5.85 28.22
CA GLY A 218 1.54 -5.06 27.00
C GLY A 218 0.66 -5.50 25.83
N CYS A 219 -0.01 -4.54 25.19
CA CYS A 219 -0.68 -4.75 23.90
C CYS A 219 0.33 -4.50 22.78
N THR A 220 0.59 -5.50 21.95
CA THR A 220 1.35 -5.32 20.71
C THR A 220 0.39 -4.86 19.61
N VAL A 221 0.86 -3.98 18.71
CA VAL A 221 0.02 -3.41 17.65
C VAL A 221 0.74 -3.39 16.32
N ALA A 222 -0.03 -3.57 15.24
CA ALA A 222 0.41 -3.27 13.88
C ALA A 222 -0.74 -2.68 13.07
N LEU A 223 -0.40 -1.99 11.98
CA LEU A 223 -1.33 -1.24 11.12
C LEU A 223 -0.97 -1.49 9.64
N SER A 224 -1.97 -1.62 8.78
CA SER A 224 -1.80 -1.70 7.32
C SER A 224 -1.31 -0.38 6.73
N ALA A 225 -0.79 -0.43 5.50
CA ALA A 225 -0.25 0.75 4.81
C ALA A 225 -1.29 1.86 4.63
N ASP A 226 -2.54 1.49 4.35
CA ASP A 226 -3.67 2.42 4.20
C ASP A 226 -4.26 2.93 5.53
N GLY A 227 -3.77 2.43 6.66
CA GLY A 227 -4.25 2.80 7.99
C GLY A 227 -5.66 2.31 8.33
N ASN A 228 -6.23 1.36 7.56
CA ASN A 228 -7.61 0.89 7.77
C ASN A 228 -7.73 -0.52 8.35
N THR A 229 -6.63 -1.26 8.50
CA THR A 229 -6.63 -2.56 9.18
C THR A 229 -5.60 -2.52 10.30
N ALA A 230 -6.04 -2.84 11.52
CA ALA A 230 -5.20 -2.89 12.71
C ALA A 230 -5.26 -4.29 13.33
N ILE A 231 -4.18 -4.71 13.97
CA ILE A 231 -4.15 -5.93 14.78
C ILE A 231 -3.59 -5.61 16.16
N LEU A 232 -4.23 -6.17 17.19
CA LEU A 232 -3.82 -6.08 18.59
C LEU A 232 -3.43 -7.47 19.07
N GLY A 233 -2.26 -7.66 19.67
CA GLY A 233 -1.81 -8.91 20.26
C GLY A 233 -1.84 -8.88 21.80
N GLY A 234 -2.30 -9.98 22.41
CA GLY A 234 -2.37 -10.16 23.86
C GLY A 234 -1.82 -11.53 24.28
N SER A 235 -0.52 -11.58 24.55
CA SER A 235 0.24 -12.80 24.85
C SER A 235 -0.27 -13.61 26.04
N GLN A 236 -0.72 -12.96 27.11
CA GLN A 236 -1.11 -13.66 28.33
C GLN A 236 -2.61 -14.03 28.37
N TYR A 237 -3.34 -13.81 27.28
CA TYR A 237 -4.76 -14.14 27.21
C TYR A 237 -5.01 -15.63 27.49
N ASN A 238 -6.03 -15.94 28.29
CA ASN A 238 -6.43 -17.31 28.66
C ASN A 238 -5.25 -18.17 29.15
N HIS A 239 -4.69 -17.80 30.31
CA HIS A 239 -3.56 -18.49 30.94
C HIS A 239 -2.33 -18.64 30.02
N GLY A 240 -2.04 -17.59 29.25
CA GLY A 240 -0.88 -17.56 28.35
C GLY A 240 -1.03 -18.37 27.06
N THR A 241 -2.24 -18.83 26.71
CA THR A 241 -2.51 -19.29 25.34
C THR A 241 -2.16 -18.17 24.34
N GLY A 242 -2.59 -16.96 24.66
CA GLY A 242 -2.42 -15.78 23.84
C GLY A 242 -3.41 -15.70 22.68
N ALA A 243 -3.63 -14.50 22.14
CA ALA A 243 -4.48 -14.27 20.99
C ALA A 243 -4.14 -12.93 20.30
N ALA A 244 -4.69 -12.74 19.10
CA ALA A 244 -4.72 -11.44 18.43
C ALA A 244 -6.12 -11.07 17.92
N TRP A 245 -6.43 -9.78 17.87
CA TRP A 245 -7.73 -9.25 17.41
C TRP A 245 -7.51 -8.30 16.25
N VAL A 246 -8.23 -8.52 15.15
CA VAL A 246 -8.15 -7.68 13.95
C VAL A 246 -9.32 -6.70 13.94
N TYR A 247 -9.02 -5.44 13.61
CA TYR A 247 -9.98 -4.37 13.46
C TYR A 247 -9.88 -3.77 12.06
N THR A 248 -11.03 -3.40 11.49
CA THR A 248 -11.11 -2.68 10.22
C THR A 248 -11.83 -1.36 10.40
N ARG A 249 -11.39 -0.35 9.65
CA ARG A 249 -11.97 0.99 9.64
C ARG A 249 -12.82 1.21 8.40
N SER A 250 -14.06 1.66 8.60
CA SER A 250 -14.93 2.14 7.51
C SER A 250 -15.71 3.37 8.00
N GLY A 251 -15.74 4.43 7.18
CA GLY A 251 -16.41 5.69 7.55
C GLY A 251 -15.88 6.31 8.86
N GLY A 252 -14.61 6.09 9.20
CA GLY A 252 -14.00 6.55 10.46
C GLY A 252 -14.34 5.71 11.70
N VAL A 253 -15.15 4.66 11.56
CA VAL A 253 -15.53 3.75 12.65
C VAL A 253 -14.68 2.48 12.57
N TRP A 254 -14.09 2.09 13.70
CA TRP A 254 -13.36 0.84 13.85
C TRP A 254 -14.28 -0.26 14.39
N SER A 255 -14.30 -1.39 13.71
CA SER A 255 -15.02 -2.59 14.12
C SER A 255 -14.09 -3.80 14.13
N GLN A 256 -14.26 -4.70 15.10
CA GLN A 256 -13.53 -5.95 15.10
C GLN A 256 -13.99 -6.80 13.91
N GLN A 257 -13.04 -7.35 13.16
CA GLN A 257 -13.30 -8.21 12.01
C GLN A 257 -13.16 -9.68 12.40
N GLY A 258 -14.30 -10.36 12.53
CA GLY A 258 -14.35 -11.79 12.87
C GLY A 258 -13.91 -12.12 14.29
N ASP A 259 -13.68 -13.39 14.53
CA ASP A 259 -13.18 -13.91 15.81
C ASP A 259 -11.71 -13.57 16.03
N LYS A 260 -11.26 -13.68 17.28
CA LYS A 260 -9.84 -13.59 17.63
C LYS A 260 -9.02 -14.66 16.91
N LEU A 261 -7.80 -14.31 16.52
CA LEU A 261 -6.82 -15.20 15.93
C LEU A 261 -6.10 -15.97 17.05
N VAL A 262 -6.24 -17.30 17.01
CA VAL A 262 -5.47 -18.23 17.85
C VAL A 262 -4.93 -19.33 16.94
N GLY A 263 -3.62 -19.41 16.86
CA GLY A 263 -2.87 -20.34 16.03
C GLY A 263 -3.00 -21.78 16.53
N ALA A 264 -3.34 -22.69 15.61
CA ALA A 264 -3.37 -24.13 15.82
C ALA A 264 -1.95 -24.73 15.84
N GLY A 265 -1.80 -25.91 16.43
CA GLY A 265 -0.52 -26.63 16.50
C GLY A 265 0.48 -26.06 17.51
N ALA A 266 0.02 -25.23 18.44
CA ALA A 266 0.83 -24.80 19.58
C ALA A 266 1.19 -26.00 20.49
N VAL A 267 2.43 -26.03 20.97
CA VAL A 267 2.90 -27.00 21.96
C VAL A 267 3.02 -26.24 23.28
N ASN A 268 1.95 -26.27 24.06
CA ASN A 268 1.85 -25.50 25.30
C ASN A 268 2.55 -26.21 26.46
N ASP A 269 3.31 -25.46 27.25
CA ASP A 269 3.63 -25.83 28.63
C ASP A 269 2.53 -25.28 29.58
N VAL A 270 2.76 -25.35 30.90
CA VAL A 270 1.81 -24.83 31.92
C VAL A 270 1.53 -23.33 31.79
N TYR A 271 2.32 -22.58 31.02
CA TYR A 271 2.19 -21.15 30.80
C TYR A 271 1.71 -20.77 29.40
N GLY A 272 1.47 -21.74 28.51
CA GLY A 272 1.02 -21.52 27.13
C GLY A 272 2.05 -20.92 26.18
N ALA A 273 1.67 -20.80 24.90
CA ALA A 273 2.55 -20.36 23.81
C ALA A 273 2.82 -18.85 23.74
N TRP A 274 2.03 -18.03 24.45
CA TRP A 274 2.11 -16.57 24.46
C TRP A 274 1.85 -15.91 23.10
N GLN A 275 0.89 -16.45 22.33
CA GLN A 275 0.55 -15.92 21.02
C GLN A 275 0.07 -14.46 21.08
N GLY A 276 0.51 -13.62 20.14
CA GLY A 276 0.27 -12.18 20.18
C GLY A 276 1.27 -11.42 21.04
N GLY A 277 2.36 -12.09 21.47
CA GLY A 277 3.53 -11.42 22.06
C GLY A 277 4.26 -10.51 21.09
N SER A 278 4.05 -10.70 19.79
CA SER A 278 4.35 -9.74 18.73
C SER A 278 3.38 -9.94 17.56
N VAL A 279 3.09 -8.86 16.82
CA VAL A 279 2.18 -8.89 15.66
C VAL A 279 2.73 -8.04 14.52
N ALA A 280 2.45 -8.41 13.28
CA ALA A 280 2.73 -7.62 12.08
C ALA A 280 1.62 -7.81 11.03
N LEU A 281 1.46 -6.84 10.14
CA LEU A 281 0.52 -6.88 9.01
C LEU A 281 1.25 -6.59 7.69
N SER A 282 0.75 -7.15 6.59
CA SER A 282 1.11 -6.74 5.24
C SER A 282 0.54 -5.36 4.92
N GLY A 283 1.05 -4.73 3.87
CA GLY A 283 0.63 -3.40 3.44
C GLY A 283 -0.85 -3.33 3.09
N ASP A 284 -1.39 -4.37 2.46
CA ASP A 284 -2.81 -4.52 2.14
C ASP A 284 -3.69 -4.96 3.34
N GLY A 285 -3.08 -5.25 4.49
CA GLY A 285 -3.76 -5.72 5.69
C GLY A 285 -4.40 -7.10 5.57
N ASN A 286 -4.04 -7.92 4.58
CA ASN A 286 -4.61 -9.25 4.37
C ASN A 286 -3.73 -10.40 4.88
N THR A 287 -2.49 -10.14 5.28
CA THR A 287 -1.61 -11.14 5.89
C THR A 287 -1.19 -10.64 7.27
N ALA A 288 -1.31 -11.48 8.29
CA ALA A 288 -0.93 -11.18 9.65
C ALA A 288 0.08 -12.21 10.18
N LEU A 289 1.08 -11.74 10.92
CA LEU A 289 1.96 -12.58 11.73
C LEU A 289 1.57 -12.45 13.20
N VAL A 290 1.56 -13.57 13.90
CA VAL A 290 1.32 -13.65 15.35
C VAL A 290 2.45 -14.45 15.98
N GLY A 291 3.33 -13.80 16.73
CA GLY A 291 4.44 -14.45 17.44
C GLY A 291 3.99 -15.08 18.77
N GLY A 292 4.54 -16.24 19.11
CA GLY A 292 4.38 -16.89 20.40
C GLY A 292 5.70 -17.45 20.90
N GLN A 293 6.42 -16.61 21.63
CA GLN A 293 7.80 -16.82 22.07
C GLN A 293 7.99 -17.94 23.10
N ARG A 294 6.90 -18.45 23.68
CA ARG A 294 6.93 -19.51 24.69
C ARG A 294 6.55 -20.88 24.16
N ASP A 295 6.10 -20.96 22.91
CA ASP A 295 5.75 -22.21 22.27
C ASP A 295 6.88 -23.25 22.38
N ASN A 296 6.50 -24.51 22.62
CA ASN A 296 7.39 -25.66 22.75
C ASN A 296 8.51 -25.44 23.79
N GLY A 297 8.14 -24.96 24.98
CA GLY A 297 9.08 -24.75 26.08
C GLY A 297 10.15 -23.71 25.72
N VAL A 298 9.72 -22.52 25.31
CA VAL A 298 10.56 -21.35 24.95
C VAL A 298 11.49 -21.51 23.74
N ALA A 299 11.31 -22.55 22.93
CA ALA A 299 11.84 -22.55 21.56
C ALA A 299 11.21 -21.40 20.73
N GLY A 300 9.90 -21.22 20.89
CA GLY A 300 9.11 -20.18 20.25
C GLY A 300 8.67 -20.53 18.82
N ALA A 301 7.62 -19.85 18.36
CA ALA A 301 7.08 -20.01 17.01
C ALA A 301 6.36 -18.74 16.53
N THR A 302 5.96 -18.72 15.25
CA THR A 302 5.12 -17.65 14.68
C THR A 302 4.06 -18.25 13.78
N TRP A 303 2.83 -17.75 13.86
CA TRP A 303 1.72 -18.17 13.01
C TRP A 303 1.44 -17.12 11.94
N VAL A 304 1.07 -17.59 10.75
CA VAL A 304 0.66 -16.75 9.62
C VAL A 304 -0.83 -16.90 9.44
N PHE A 305 -1.54 -15.79 9.31
CA PHE A 305 -2.96 -15.76 8.97
C PHE A 305 -3.17 -14.96 7.70
N THR A 306 -4.07 -15.42 6.84
CA THR A 306 -4.47 -14.74 5.61
C THR A 306 -5.96 -14.46 5.61
N ARG A 307 -6.34 -13.28 5.10
CA ARG A 307 -7.72 -12.82 4.98
C ARG A 307 -8.21 -12.95 3.55
N SER A 308 -9.37 -13.58 3.39
CA SER A 308 -10.12 -13.58 2.12
C SER A 308 -11.60 -13.45 2.41
N GLY A 309 -12.30 -12.56 1.69
CA GLY A 309 -13.73 -12.31 1.92
C GLY A 309 -14.08 -11.88 3.35
N GLY A 310 -13.15 -11.23 4.06
CA GLY A 310 -13.31 -10.83 5.47
C GLY A 310 -13.07 -11.93 6.51
N LEU A 311 -12.83 -13.17 6.08
CA LEU A 311 -12.50 -14.30 6.96
C LEU A 311 -10.99 -14.47 7.09
N TRP A 312 -10.50 -14.54 8.32
CA TRP A 312 -9.12 -14.86 8.63
C TRP A 312 -8.93 -16.36 8.81
N THR A 313 -7.92 -16.92 8.17
CA THR A 313 -7.56 -18.35 8.24
C THR A 313 -6.07 -18.50 8.45
N GLN A 314 -5.65 -19.48 9.24
CA GLN A 314 -4.23 -19.78 9.40
C GLN A 314 -3.67 -20.36 8.11
N GLN A 315 -2.57 -19.80 7.62
CA GLN A 315 -1.86 -20.27 6.44
C GLN A 315 -0.81 -21.32 6.83
N GLY A 316 -1.13 -22.59 6.61
CA GLY A 316 -0.18 -23.69 6.83
C GLY A 316 0.17 -23.95 8.30
N ALA A 317 1.29 -24.63 8.52
CA ALA A 317 1.83 -24.87 9.87
C ALA A 317 2.50 -23.62 10.43
N LYS A 318 2.69 -23.57 11.76
CA LYS A 318 3.48 -22.51 12.41
C LYS A 318 4.91 -22.48 11.86
N LEU A 319 5.48 -21.29 11.75
CA LEU A 319 6.86 -21.05 11.36
C LEU A 319 7.78 -21.33 12.56
N VAL A 320 8.74 -22.24 12.36
CA VAL A 320 9.79 -22.58 13.31
C VAL A 320 11.13 -22.49 12.60
N GLY A 321 12.07 -21.75 13.18
CA GLY A 321 13.39 -21.51 12.65
C GLY A 321 14.28 -22.73 12.82
N THR A 322 15.09 -23.04 11.81
CA THR A 322 16.07 -24.12 11.90
C THR A 322 17.29 -23.68 12.72
N GLY A 323 17.89 -24.62 13.45
CA GLY A 323 19.15 -24.40 14.17
C GLY A 323 19.05 -23.60 15.48
N GLY A 324 17.87 -23.07 15.83
CA GLY A 324 17.68 -22.35 17.09
C GLY A 324 17.66 -23.27 18.31
N ILE A 325 18.25 -22.82 19.42
CA ILE A 325 18.29 -23.51 20.71
C ILE A 325 17.60 -22.63 21.75
N VAL A 326 16.34 -22.95 22.08
CA VAL A 326 15.57 -22.25 23.14
C VAL A 326 15.58 -20.73 22.94
N ALA A 327 15.40 -20.29 21.68
CA ALA A 327 15.73 -18.94 21.27
C ALA A 327 14.66 -17.89 21.60
N ASN A 328 13.49 -18.30 22.10
CA ASN A 328 12.29 -17.46 22.19
C ASN A 328 11.87 -16.89 20.82
N GLN A 329 11.90 -17.70 19.77
CA GLN A 329 11.47 -17.27 18.43
C GLN A 329 10.04 -16.70 18.45
N GLY A 330 9.80 -15.60 17.75
CA GLY A 330 8.49 -14.93 17.76
C GLY A 330 8.39 -13.83 18.82
N TRP A 331 9.49 -13.53 19.51
CA TRP A 331 9.59 -12.36 20.40
C TRP A 331 9.38 -11.04 19.66
N SER A 332 9.84 -10.98 18.41
CA SER A 332 9.55 -9.86 17.51
C SER A 332 9.38 -10.39 16.09
N VAL A 333 8.43 -9.81 15.36
CA VAL A 333 8.12 -10.17 13.97
C VAL A 333 8.03 -8.91 13.12
N ALA A 334 8.40 -9.02 11.85
CA ALA A 334 8.09 -8.02 10.84
C ALA A 334 7.76 -8.71 9.51
N LEU A 335 6.95 -8.06 8.68
CA LEU A 335 6.42 -8.58 7.43
C LEU A 335 6.60 -7.53 6.32
N SER A 336 6.95 -7.97 5.11
CA SER A 336 7.03 -7.10 3.93
C SER A 336 5.64 -6.62 3.51
N ALA A 337 5.58 -5.52 2.76
CA ALA A 337 4.30 -4.93 2.37
C ALA A 337 3.46 -5.87 1.49
N ASP A 338 4.10 -6.73 0.72
CA ASP A 338 3.45 -7.75 -0.11
C ASP A 338 3.06 -9.03 0.66
N GLY A 339 3.43 -9.15 1.94
CA GLY A 339 3.12 -10.32 2.77
C GLY A 339 3.97 -11.57 2.52
N HIS A 340 5.00 -11.50 1.68
CA HIS A 340 5.77 -12.69 1.26
C HIS A 340 7.04 -12.94 2.07
N THR A 341 7.63 -11.92 2.66
CA THR A 341 8.86 -12.04 3.45
C THR A 341 8.58 -11.69 4.91
N ALA A 342 8.68 -12.68 5.79
CA ALA A 342 8.64 -12.51 7.22
C ALA A 342 10.04 -12.60 7.81
N ILE A 343 10.36 -11.74 8.78
CA ILE A 343 11.52 -11.90 9.66
C ILE A 343 11.04 -12.10 11.10
N VAL A 344 11.61 -13.09 11.77
CA VAL A 344 11.20 -13.52 13.10
C VAL A 344 12.42 -13.59 14.01
N GLY A 345 12.37 -12.92 15.16
CA GLY A 345 13.47 -12.83 16.11
C GLY A 345 13.34 -13.76 17.31
N GLY A 346 14.48 -14.26 17.75
CA GLY A 346 14.67 -14.98 19.01
C GLY A 346 15.89 -14.40 19.76
N PRO A 347 15.71 -13.58 20.79
CA PRO A 347 16.82 -12.87 21.45
C PRO A 347 17.71 -13.75 22.35
N TYR A 348 17.42 -15.06 22.49
CA TYR A 348 18.09 -15.95 23.45
C TYR A 348 18.59 -17.26 22.82
N ASP A 349 19.10 -17.22 21.59
CA ASP A 349 19.60 -18.39 20.88
C ASP A 349 20.96 -18.87 21.44
N GLY A 350 20.95 -19.98 22.20
CA GLY A 350 22.17 -20.60 22.73
C GLY A 350 21.99 -21.40 24.03
N ALA A 351 22.95 -22.27 24.32
CA ALA A 351 22.94 -23.08 25.54
C ALA A 351 23.17 -22.21 26.80
N ARG A 352 22.24 -22.28 27.75
CA ARG A 352 22.42 -21.66 29.09
C ARG A 352 23.26 -22.58 29.99
N PRO A 353 24.20 -22.05 30.79
CA PRO A 353 24.59 -20.64 30.93
C PRO A 353 25.66 -20.22 29.89
N GLY A 354 25.34 -19.26 29.02
CA GLY A 354 26.23 -18.72 27.99
C GLY A 354 25.90 -17.25 27.70
N PRO A 355 26.71 -16.53 26.89
CA PRO A 355 26.40 -15.15 26.51
C PRO A 355 25.03 -15.11 25.80
N TYR A 356 24.23 -14.09 26.10
CA TYR A 356 22.94 -13.87 25.44
C TYR A 356 23.16 -13.50 23.98
N VAL A 357 23.08 -14.49 23.09
CA VAL A 357 23.13 -14.30 21.64
C VAL A 357 21.71 -14.32 21.10
N GLY A 358 21.41 -13.44 20.14
CA GLY A 358 20.13 -13.42 19.44
C GLY A 358 20.27 -13.99 18.03
N ALA A 359 19.19 -14.55 17.52
CA ALA A 359 19.05 -14.97 16.13
C ALA A 359 17.80 -14.38 15.49
N ALA A 360 17.82 -14.32 14.16
CA ALA A 360 16.69 -13.94 13.34
C ALA A 360 16.57 -14.91 12.17
N TRP A 361 15.35 -15.40 11.93
CA TRP A 361 15.02 -16.28 10.82
C TRP A 361 14.19 -15.51 9.80
N VAL A 362 14.51 -15.68 8.53
CA VAL A 362 13.74 -15.12 7.42
C VAL A 362 12.96 -16.25 6.79
N PHE A 363 11.63 -16.12 6.81
CA PHE A 363 10.73 -17.01 6.11
C PHE A 363 10.24 -16.29 4.88
N VAL A 364 10.38 -16.95 3.75
CA VAL A 364 9.84 -16.44 2.50
C VAL A 364 8.76 -17.40 2.12
N ASN A 365 7.52 -16.95 2.25
CA ASN A 365 6.48 -17.54 1.46
C ASN A 365 6.77 -17.04 0.05
N ASN A 366 7.50 -17.83 -0.73
CA ASN A 366 7.40 -17.75 -2.16
C ASN A 366 6.08 -18.47 -2.49
N PRO A 367 4.92 -17.79 -2.67
CA PRO A 367 4.18 -18.17 -3.86
C PRO A 367 5.24 -18.01 -4.93
N VAL A 368 5.60 -19.09 -5.63
CA VAL A 368 6.59 -19.07 -6.72
C VAL A 368 6.60 -17.65 -7.27
N LEU A 369 7.65 -16.84 -7.02
CA LEU A 369 7.66 -15.44 -7.46
C LEU A 369 7.28 -15.56 -8.91
N SER A 370 6.04 -15.21 -9.22
CA SER A 370 5.47 -15.62 -10.48
C SER A 370 6.05 -14.62 -11.43
N THR A 371 7.25 -14.90 -11.95
CA THR A 371 7.82 -14.14 -13.04
C THR A 371 6.88 -14.24 -14.25
N ILE A 372 6.05 -15.30 -14.28
CA ILE A 372 4.89 -15.43 -15.14
C ILE A 372 3.93 -14.25 -14.85
N PRO A 373 3.48 -13.52 -15.89
CA PRO A 373 2.58 -12.37 -15.74
C PRO A 373 1.28 -12.76 -15.03
N SER A 374 0.64 -11.81 -14.34
CA SER A 374 -0.69 -12.02 -13.76
C SER A 374 -1.58 -10.82 -14.04
N ILE A 375 -2.77 -11.04 -14.60
CA ILE A 375 -3.79 -10.00 -14.77
C ILE A 375 -4.59 -9.90 -13.47
N ALA A 376 -4.78 -8.69 -12.96
CA ALA A 376 -5.58 -8.45 -11.76
C ALA A 376 -7.06 -8.81 -11.98
N SER A 377 -7.77 -9.18 -10.92
CA SER A 377 -9.24 -9.31 -10.98
C SER A 377 -9.85 -7.96 -11.38
N GLY A 378 -10.69 -7.94 -12.40
CA GLY A 378 -11.22 -6.69 -12.98
C GLY A 378 -10.18 -5.86 -13.73
N GLY A 379 -8.98 -6.38 -13.96
CA GLY A 379 -7.86 -5.65 -14.55
C GLY A 379 -8.00 -5.38 -16.06
N VAL A 380 -9.02 -5.90 -16.74
CA VAL A 380 -9.30 -5.64 -18.16
C VAL A 380 -10.43 -4.63 -18.27
N MET A 381 -10.12 -3.44 -18.77
CA MET A 381 -11.04 -2.29 -18.78
C MET A 381 -10.96 -1.55 -20.12
N ASN A 382 -11.99 -0.75 -20.41
CA ASN A 382 -11.93 0.21 -21.48
C ASN A 382 -10.79 1.23 -21.23
N GLY A 383 -9.98 1.49 -22.25
CA GLY A 383 -8.75 2.27 -22.16
C GLY A 383 -8.95 3.77 -21.98
N ALA A 384 -10.16 4.28 -22.22
CA ALA A 384 -10.48 5.69 -22.00
C ALA A 384 -11.17 5.92 -20.65
N SER A 385 -12.14 5.07 -20.28
CA SER A 385 -12.93 5.27 -19.05
C SER A 385 -12.40 4.54 -17.82
N PHE A 386 -11.52 3.54 -18.00
CA PHE A 386 -11.11 2.61 -16.93
C PHE A 386 -12.31 1.90 -16.27
N LEU A 387 -13.40 1.70 -17.02
CA LEU A 387 -14.57 0.94 -16.59
C LEU A 387 -14.64 -0.42 -17.29
N PRO A 388 -15.34 -1.41 -16.71
CA PRO A 388 -15.53 -2.71 -17.34
C PRO A 388 -16.24 -2.63 -18.70
N GLY A 389 -15.81 -3.47 -19.64
CA GLY A 389 -16.41 -3.62 -20.96
C GLY A 389 -15.42 -3.32 -22.08
N ILE A 390 -15.46 -4.13 -23.14
CA ILE A 390 -14.66 -3.98 -24.35
C ILE A 390 -15.53 -4.17 -25.60
N ALA A 391 -15.01 -3.77 -26.76
CA ALA A 391 -15.64 -4.02 -28.06
C ALA A 391 -14.53 -4.19 -29.12
N PRO A 392 -14.82 -4.67 -30.34
CA PRO A 392 -13.83 -4.77 -31.41
C PRO A 392 -13.21 -3.41 -31.76
N GLY A 393 -11.89 -3.36 -31.96
CA GLY A 393 -11.17 -2.13 -32.31
C GLY A 393 -11.25 -1.03 -31.23
N THR A 394 -11.34 -1.43 -29.97
CA THR A 394 -11.39 -0.55 -28.80
C THR A 394 -10.05 -0.57 -28.08
N TRP A 395 -9.56 0.59 -27.66
CA TRP A 395 -8.42 0.65 -26.76
C TRP A 395 -8.82 0.10 -25.40
N ILE A 396 -8.04 -0.83 -24.88
CA ILE A 396 -8.25 -1.44 -23.57
C ILE A 396 -7.00 -1.27 -22.71
N THR A 397 -7.21 -1.13 -21.41
CA THR A 397 -6.16 -1.16 -20.39
C THR A 397 -6.19 -2.51 -19.68
N ILE A 398 -5.02 -3.11 -19.50
CA ILE A 398 -4.81 -4.34 -18.74
C ILE A 398 -3.90 -4.04 -17.57
N GLN A 399 -4.38 -4.18 -16.34
CA GLN A 399 -3.60 -4.00 -15.10
C GLN A 399 -3.29 -5.34 -14.44
N GLY A 400 -2.12 -5.41 -13.79
CA GLY A 400 -1.62 -6.66 -13.24
C GLY A 400 -0.21 -6.54 -12.66
N THR A 401 0.47 -7.67 -12.57
CA THR A 401 1.86 -7.77 -12.11
C THR A 401 2.69 -8.55 -13.12
N ASN A 402 3.99 -8.22 -13.20
CA ASN A 402 4.96 -8.85 -14.09
C ASN A 402 4.53 -8.88 -15.57
N LEU A 403 3.76 -7.87 -15.99
CA LEU A 403 3.21 -7.79 -17.35
C LEU A 403 4.29 -7.48 -18.41
N SER A 404 5.38 -6.83 -18.00
CA SER A 404 6.55 -6.54 -18.84
C SER A 404 7.80 -6.36 -18.00
N ALA A 405 8.98 -6.60 -18.58
CA ALA A 405 10.27 -6.25 -17.98
C ALA A 405 10.68 -4.80 -18.25
N THR A 406 10.07 -4.17 -19.27
CA THR A 406 10.39 -2.82 -19.76
C THR A 406 9.16 -1.94 -19.76
N THR A 407 9.37 -0.63 -19.74
CA THR A 407 8.30 0.37 -19.88
C THR A 407 8.53 1.21 -21.13
N ARG A 408 7.63 1.11 -22.12
CA ARG A 408 7.71 1.91 -23.36
C ARG A 408 6.41 1.88 -24.15
N THR A 409 6.29 2.84 -25.08
CA THR A 409 5.30 2.86 -26.17
C THR A 409 5.94 2.43 -27.49
N TRP A 410 5.14 2.39 -28.56
CA TRP A 410 5.62 2.22 -29.93
C TRP A 410 6.80 3.11 -30.32
N THR A 411 7.59 2.58 -31.25
CA THR A 411 8.52 3.27 -32.12
C THR A 411 8.32 2.81 -33.56
N ASP A 412 8.84 3.55 -34.53
CA ASP A 412 8.70 3.23 -35.95
C ASP A 412 9.17 1.81 -36.31
N SER A 413 10.17 1.27 -35.60
CA SER A 413 10.69 -0.08 -35.84
C SER A 413 9.76 -1.22 -35.44
N ASP A 414 8.73 -0.95 -34.62
CA ASP A 414 7.79 -1.97 -34.17
C ASP A 414 6.76 -2.33 -35.28
N PHE A 415 6.56 -1.45 -36.25
CA PHE A 415 5.56 -1.61 -37.30
C PHE A 415 6.06 -2.50 -38.45
N LEU A 416 5.18 -3.37 -38.94
CA LEU A 416 5.41 -4.15 -40.16
C LEU A 416 4.59 -3.54 -41.31
N GLY A 417 5.18 -2.53 -41.95
CA GLY A 417 4.47 -1.70 -42.93
C GLY A 417 3.33 -0.94 -42.25
N ASN A 418 2.11 -1.10 -42.76
CA ASN A 418 0.92 -0.47 -42.16
C ASN A 418 0.34 -1.25 -40.97
N ASN A 419 0.88 -2.42 -40.62
CA ASN A 419 0.31 -3.25 -39.55
C ASN A 419 0.77 -2.77 -38.17
N LEU A 420 -0.16 -2.68 -37.24
CA LEU A 420 0.12 -2.42 -35.84
C LEU A 420 0.85 -3.63 -35.21
N PRO A 421 1.80 -3.41 -34.31
CA PRO A 421 2.50 -4.50 -33.65
C PRO A 421 1.58 -5.26 -32.70
N THR A 422 1.64 -6.58 -32.77
CA THR A 422 0.96 -7.50 -31.83
C THR A 422 1.81 -7.89 -30.62
N GLN A 423 3.04 -7.37 -30.58
CA GLN A 423 4.00 -7.64 -29.52
C GLN A 423 4.99 -6.48 -29.39
N LEU A 424 5.39 -6.16 -28.15
CA LEU A 424 6.51 -5.27 -27.83
C LEU A 424 7.40 -5.96 -26.78
N ASP A 425 8.71 -5.98 -26.96
CA ASP A 425 9.68 -6.59 -26.02
C ASP A 425 9.27 -7.99 -25.52
N HIS A 426 8.78 -8.83 -26.44
CA HIS A 426 8.24 -10.16 -26.16
C HIS A 426 6.93 -10.23 -25.34
N VAL A 427 6.29 -9.10 -25.06
CA VAL A 427 4.97 -9.01 -24.43
C VAL A 427 3.88 -9.02 -25.49
N SER A 428 2.97 -9.99 -25.45
CA SER A 428 1.80 -10.07 -26.33
C SER A 428 0.52 -10.34 -25.54
N VAL A 429 -0.62 -10.01 -26.13
CA VAL A 429 -1.94 -10.20 -25.53
C VAL A 429 -2.85 -10.93 -26.51
N THR A 430 -3.60 -11.91 -26.03
CA THR A 430 -4.70 -12.53 -26.77
C THR A 430 -6.04 -12.20 -26.15
N ILE A 431 -7.03 -11.86 -26.98
CA ILE A 431 -8.44 -11.69 -26.62
C ILE A 431 -9.24 -12.68 -27.45
N ASN A 432 -9.96 -13.56 -26.77
CA ASN A 432 -10.67 -14.71 -27.37
C ASN A 432 -9.76 -15.57 -28.28
N GLY A 433 -8.48 -15.71 -27.92
CA GLY A 433 -7.48 -16.43 -28.71
C GLY A 433 -6.92 -15.67 -29.92
N LYS A 434 -7.40 -14.45 -30.21
CA LYS A 434 -6.88 -13.57 -31.28
C LYS A 434 -5.86 -12.59 -30.73
N ALA A 435 -4.82 -12.29 -31.49
CA ALA A 435 -3.77 -11.35 -31.07
C ALA A 435 -4.30 -9.91 -31.04
N ALA A 436 -4.17 -9.23 -29.90
CA ALA A 436 -4.40 -7.80 -29.76
C ALA A 436 -3.15 -7.00 -30.16
N TYR A 437 -3.32 -5.70 -30.41
CA TYR A 437 -2.22 -4.83 -30.87
C TYR A 437 -1.67 -4.00 -29.71
N VAL A 438 -0.41 -4.20 -29.34
CA VAL A 438 0.16 -3.75 -28.07
C VAL A 438 0.78 -2.37 -28.21
N TYR A 439 0.18 -1.33 -27.63
CA TYR A 439 0.64 0.07 -27.71
C TYR A 439 1.63 0.47 -26.62
N PHE A 440 1.31 0.11 -25.37
CA PHE A 440 2.09 0.48 -24.20
C PHE A 440 2.33 -0.75 -23.34
N ILE A 441 3.56 -0.89 -22.84
CA ILE A 441 3.95 -1.94 -21.90
C ILE A 441 4.60 -1.31 -20.66
N SER A 442 4.41 -1.93 -19.50
CA SER A 442 5.09 -1.67 -18.23
C SER A 442 4.94 -2.88 -17.31
N PRO A 443 5.69 -2.99 -16.20
CA PRO A 443 5.54 -4.10 -15.26
C PRO A 443 4.12 -4.28 -14.69
N THR A 444 3.31 -3.22 -14.66
CA THR A 444 1.99 -3.21 -14.00
C THR A 444 0.81 -2.87 -14.91
N GLN A 445 1.05 -2.42 -16.14
CA GLN A 445 0.01 -2.00 -17.07
C GLN A 445 0.40 -2.23 -18.54
N LEU A 446 -0.56 -2.72 -19.33
CA LEU A 446 -0.53 -2.72 -20.80
C LEU A 446 -1.70 -1.91 -21.35
N ASN A 447 -1.50 -1.23 -22.49
CA ASN A 447 -2.62 -0.71 -23.30
C ASN A 447 -2.58 -1.41 -24.66
N VAL A 448 -3.69 -2.02 -25.07
CA VAL A 448 -3.78 -2.75 -26.34
C VAL A 448 -5.05 -2.40 -27.10
N LEU A 449 -5.02 -2.48 -28.43
CA LEU A 449 -6.21 -2.38 -29.26
C LEU A 449 -6.80 -3.79 -29.41
N SER A 450 -8.07 -3.95 -29.06
CA SER A 450 -8.75 -5.25 -29.21
C SER A 450 -8.82 -5.68 -30.68
N PRO A 451 -8.70 -6.99 -30.96
CA PRO A 451 -8.73 -7.50 -32.32
C PRO A 451 -10.12 -7.40 -32.94
N ASP A 452 -10.21 -7.68 -34.25
CA ASP A 452 -11.49 -7.89 -34.91
C ASP A 452 -12.13 -9.20 -34.41
N ASP A 453 -13.17 -9.07 -33.59
CA ASP A 453 -13.95 -10.20 -33.10
C ASP A 453 -15.45 -9.92 -33.01
N ALA A 454 -16.23 -10.57 -33.87
CA ALA A 454 -17.69 -10.45 -33.82
C ALA A 454 -18.34 -11.15 -32.61
N THR A 455 -17.56 -11.84 -31.78
CA THR A 455 -18.05 -12.53 -30.58
C THR A 455 -18.57 -11.51 -29.56
N GLN A 456 -19.75 -11.77 -28.98
CA GLN A 456 -20.31 -10.97 -27.90
C GLN A 456 -20.48 -11.81 -26.64
N GLY A 457 -20.34 -11.19 -25.48
CA GLY A 457 -20.38 -11.84 -24.17
C GLY A 457 -18.99 -12.04 -23.59
N SER A 458 -18.84 -13.08 -22.77
CA SER A 458 -17.59 -13.34 -22.05
C SER A 458 -16.48 -13.83 -22.99
N VAL A 459 -15.40 -13.06 -23.10
CA VAL A 459 -14.20 -13.41 -23.89
C VAL A 459 -12.95 -13.49 -23.03
N ALA A 460 -12.12 -14.49 -23.32
CA ALA A 460 -10.92 -14.78 -22.55
C ALA A 460 -9.77 -13.84 -22.92
N VAL A 461 -9.16 -13.17 -21.93
CA VAL A 461 -7.98 -12.30 -22.08
C VAL A 461 -6.80 -12.93 -21.38
N GLN A 462 -5.66 -13.00 -22.07
CA GLN A 462 -4.42 -13.58 -21.54
C GLN A 462 -3.19 -12.80 -22.05
N VAL A 463 -2.24 -12.53 -21.15
CA VAL A 463 -0.95 -11.91 -21.45
C VAL A 463 0.12 -13.00 -21.54
N THR A 464 1.05 -12.86 -22.48
CA THR A 464 2.22 -13.73 -22.63
C THR A 464 3.49 -12.90 -22.58
N THR A 465 4.47 -13.33 -21.78
CA THR A 465 5.83 -12.77 -21.76
C THR A 465 6.86 -13.90 -21.92
N THR A 466 8.16 -13.57 -21.93
CA THR A 466 9.25 -14.57 -21.90
C THR A 466 9.21 -15.47 -20.67
N GLN A 467 8.55 -15.04 -19.61
CA GLN A 467 8.43 -15.77 -18.35
C GLN A 467 7.26 -16.75 -18.33
N GLY A 468 6.27 -16.60 -19.23
CA GLY A 468 5.12 -17.50 -19.35
C GLY A 468 3.81 -16.78 -19.70
N LYS A 469 2.70 -17.51 -19.59
CA LYS A 469 1.34 -17.01 -19.82
C LYS A 469 0.63 -16.69 -18.51
N SER A 470 -0.14 -15.60 -18.48
CA SER A 470 -0.90 -15.22 -17.30
C SER A 470 -2.07 -16.13 -17.00
N ASN A 471 -2.67 -15.95 -15.83
CA ASN A 471 -4.07 -16.31 -15.61
C ASN A 471 -4.96 -15.72 -16.72
N VAL A 472 -6.09 -16.38 -16.97
CA VAL A 472 -7.11 -15.88 -17.90
C VAL A 472 -8.11 -15.04 -17.13
N ILE A 473 -8.38 -13.83 -17.62
CA ILE A 473 -9.46 -12.98 -17.14
C ILE A 473 -10.52 -12.87 -18.24
N ASN A 474 -11.78 -13.06 -17.88
CA ASN A 474 -12.89 -12.89 -18.80
C ASN A 474 -13.35 -11.44 -18.81
N ALA A 475 -13.34 -10.82 -19.98
CA ALA A 475 -13.93 -9.51 -20.22
C ALA A 475 -15.28 -9.67 -20.93
N VAL A 476 -16.18 -8.71 -20.75
CA VAL A 476 -17.44 -8.68 -21.51
C VAL A 476 -17.21 -7.89 -22.78
N GLU A 477 -17.24 -8.56 -23.92
CA GLU A 477 -17.20 -7.96 -25.24
C GLU A 477 -18.61 -7.66 -25.74
N ALA A 478 -18.84 -6.42 -26.16
CA ALA A 478 -20.10 -5.93 -26.68
C ALA A 478 -19.92 -5.35 -28.08
N ALA A 479 -21.03 -5.06 -28.78
CA ALA A 479 -20.99 -4.37 -30.08
C ALA A 479 -20.35 -2.98 -29.99
N PHE A 480 -20.58 -2.29 -28.87
CA PHE A 480 -20.06 -0.96 -28.58
C PHE A 480 -19.58 -0.91 -27.13
N SER A 481 -18.48 -0.19 -26.91
CA SER A 481 -17.99 0.16 -25.58
C SER A 481 -17.55 1.63 -25.62
N PRO A 482 -18.51 2.56 -25.83
CA PRO A 482 -18.17 3.96 -26.04
C PRO A 482 -17.55 4.56 -24.78
N ALA A 483 -16.44 5.25 -24.93
CA ALA A 483 -15.80 5.97 -23.82
C ALA A 483 -15.01 7.17 -24.33
N LEU A 484 -15.04 8.26 -23.56
CA LEU A 484 -14.31 9.50 -23.87
C LEU A 484 -12.96 9.51 -23.16
N PHE A 485 -11.90 9.92 -23.86
CA PHE A 485 -10.61 10.17 -23.24
C PHE A 485 -10.70 11.40 -22.33
N THR A 486 -9.90 11.43 -21.27
CA THR A 486 -9.89 12.52 -20.29
C THR A 486 -8.46 12.99 -20.00
N PHE A 487 -8.32 14.25 -19.59
CA PHE A 487 -7.04 14.74 -19.08
C PHE A 487 -6.75 14.11 -17.72
N SER A 488 -5.53 13.60 -17.51
CA SER A 488 -5.18 12.86 -16.29
C SER A 488 -5.25 13.70 -15.01
N GLN A 489 -5.23 15.03 -15.12
CA GLN A 489 -5.34 15.95 -13.98
C GLN A 489 -6.72 15.85 -13.32
N GLN A 490 -6.75 16.03 -12.00
CA GLN A 490 -7.97 15.88 -11.18
C GLN A 490 -8.65 14.52 -11.43
N ASP A 491 -7.88 13.45 -11.42
CA ASP A 491 -8.36 12.06 -11.55
C ASP A 491 -9.21 11.80 -12.81
N GLY A 492 -8.85 12.41 -13.94
CA GLY A 492 -9.57 12.15 -15.19
C GLY A 492 -10.92 12.87 -15.30
N LYS A 493 -11.16 13.92 -14.51
CA LYS A 493 -12.47 14.59 -14.41
C LYS A 493 -12.96 15.21 -15.73
N TYR A 494 -12.06 15.79 -16.52
CA TYR A 494 -12.44 16.55 -17.73
C TYR A 494 -12.13 15.78 -19.01
N VAL A 495 -13.09 15.79 -19.94
CA VAL A 495 -12.89 15.22 -21.28
C VAL A 495 -11.68 15.87 -21.97
N ALA A 496 -10.88 15.06 -22.65
CA ALA A 496 -9.85 15.53 -23.54
C ALA A 496 -10.53 16.17 -24.74
N ALA A 497 -10.52 17.51 -24.75
CA ALA A 497 -11.21 18.31 -25.74
C ALA A 497 -10.32 19.44 -26.23
N VAL A 498 -10.41 19.73 -27.52
CA VAL A 498 -9.64 20.79 -28.18
C VAL A 498 -10.60 21.63 -29.01
N ARG A 499 -10.49 22.96 -28.99
CA ARG A 499 -11.26 23.82 -29.88
C ARG A 499 -10.61 23.87 -31.26
N ALA A 500 -11.37 24.22 -32.30
CA ALA A 500 -10.86 24.28 -33.67
C ALA A 500 -9.59 25.15 -33.87
N ASP A 501 -9.29 26.07 -32.97
CA ASP A 501 -8.07 26.91 -32.96
C ASP A 501 -6.86 26.27 -32.24
N GLY A 502 -6.99 25.04 -31.74
CA GLY A 502 -5.94 24.31 -31.03
C GLY A 502 -5.91 24.52 -29.51
N ALA A 503 -6.82 25.32 -28.95
CA ALA A 503 -6.87 25.54 -27.50
C ALA A 503 -7.46 24.31 -26.78
N TYR A 504 -6.81 23.86 -25.69
CA TYR A 504 -7.35 22.79 -24.85
C TYR A 504 -8.53 23.28 -24.03
N ILE A 505 -9.62 22.51 -24.04
CA ILE A 505 -10.86 22.88 -23.35
C ILE A 505 -10.90 22.26 -21.95
N ALA A 506 -10.78 23.11 -20.93
CA ALA A 506 -10.73 22.74 -19.52
C ALA A 506 -10.79 24.01 -18.64
N PRO A 507 -10.96 23.89 -17.30
CA PRO A 507 -10.78 25.04 -16.42
C PRO A 507 -9.42 25.71 -16.64
N PRO A 508 -9.30 27.03 -16.45
CA PRO A 508 -8.03 27.72 -16.57
C PRO A 508 -6.96 27.10 -15.66
N ASN A 509 -5.76 26.90 -16.21
CA ASN A 509 -4.60 26.32 -15.52
C ASN A 509 -4.78 24.86 -15.03
N LEU A 510 -5.70 24.09 -15.64
CA LEU A 510 -5.83 22.66 -15.30
C LEU A 510 -4.52 21.90 -15.57
N ILE A 511 -3.88 22.16 -16.72
CA ILE A 511 -2.64 21.51 -17.14
C ILE A 511 -1.48 22.48 -16.94
N SER A 512 -0.52 22.11 -16.10
CA SER A 512 0.64 22.94 -15.83
C SER A 512 1.46 23.16 -17.11
N GLY A 513 1.77 24.42 -17.43
CA GLY A 513 2.56 24.77 -18.61
C GLY A 513 1.80 24.82 -19.93
N LEU A 514 0.49 24.53 -19.94
CA LEU A 514 -0.37 24.67 -21.12
C LEU A 514 -1.55 25.59 -20.84
N THR A 515 -1.93 26.39 -21.85
CA THR A 515 -3.13 27.22 -21.76
C THR A 515 -4.36 26.35 -21.97
N THR A 516 -5.21 26.26 -20.93
CA THR A 516 -6.54 25.68 -20.99
C THR A 516 -7.59 26.77 -20.84
N VAL A 517 -8.68 26.67 -21.61
CA VAL A 517 -9.79 27.63 -21.58
C VAL A 517 -11.13 26.91 -21.47
N PRO A 518 -12.12 27.45 -20.73
CA PRO A 518 -13.47 26.93 -20.79
C PRO A 518 -14.06 27.04 -22.20
N ALA A 519 -14.94 26.10 -22.56
CA ALA A 519 -15.72 26.19 -23.79
C ALA A 519 -16.76 27.32 -23.68
N LYS A 520 -17.11 27.94 -24.81
CA LYS A 520 -18.24 28.88 -24.90
C LYS A 520 -19.37 28.27 -25.71
N PRO A 521 -20.65 28.56 -25.40
CA PRO A 521 -21.75 28.22 -26.31
C PRO A 521 -21.48 28.73 -27.73
N GLY A 522 -21.67 27.86 -28.73
CA GLY A 522 -21.34 28.11 -30.13
C GLY A 522 -19.92 27.73 -30.54
N ASP A 523 -19.01 27.45 -29.60
CA ASP A 523 -17.68 26.92 -29.93
C ASP A 523 -17.84 25.55 -30.62
N THR A 524 -17.04 25.31 -31.66
CA THR A 524 -16.84 23.96 -32.20
C THR A 524 -15.65 23.32 -31.50
N ILE A 525 -15.90 22.26 -30.75
CA ILE A 525 -14.88 21.49 -30.03
C ILE A 525 -14.75 20.09 -30.62
N LEU A 526 -13.54 19.54 -30.52
CA LEU A 526 -13.14 18.20 -30.91
C LEU A 526 -13.05 17.36 -29.63
N LEU A 527 -13.90 16.34 -29.52
CA LEU A 527 -13.85 15.33 -28.46
C LEU A 527 -13.21 14.05 -29.00
N PHE A 528 -12.49 13.33 -28.14
CA PHE A 528 -11.81 12.08 -28.52
C PHE A 528 -12.27 10.91 -27.66
N GLY A 529 -12.35 9.72 -28.24
CA GLY A 529 -12.78 8.52 -27.51
C GLY A 529 -12.47 7.21 -28.23
N THR A 530 -12.94 6.09 -27.66
CA THR A 530 -12.76 4.74 -28.19
C THR A 530 -14.04 3.91 -28.07
N GLY A 531 -14.13 2.81 -28.85
CA GLY A 531 -15.22 1.83 -28.76
C GLY A 531 -16.55 2.22 -29.39
N PHE A 532 -16.53 3.10 -30.39
CA PHE A 532 -17.72 3.55 -31.14
C PHE A 532 -18.08 2.69 -32.37
N GLY A 533 -17.34 1.60 -32.63
CA GLY A 533 -17.66 0.61 -33.67
C GLY A 533 -17.20 0.98 -35.08
N SER A 534 -17.72 0.27 -36.08
CA SER A 534 -17.22 0.33 -37.47
C SER A 534 -17.47 1.67 -38.18
N THR A 535 -16.69 1.94 -39.23
CA THR A 535 -16.82 3.09 -40.13
C THR A 535 -17.45 2.74 -41.47
N THR A 536 -17.81 3.77 -42.25
CA THR A 536 -18.25 3.64 -43.66
C THR A 536 -17.46 4.60 -44.57
N PRO A 537 -16.57 4.11 -45.45
CA PRO A 537 -16.22 2.70 -45.68
C PRO A 537 -15.54 2.07 -44.45
N ALA A 538 -15.60 0.73 -44.37
CA ALA A 538 -15.04 -0.02 -43.25
C ALA A 538 -13.52 0.13 -43.19
N SER A 539 -13.03 0.61 -42.04
CA SER A 539 -11.59 0.69 -41.74
C SER A 539 -11.10 -0.62 -41.12
N PRO A 540 -9.92 -1.12 -41.52
CA PRO A 540 -9.35 -2.33 -40.95
C PRO A 540 -8.92 -2.14 -39.49
N ILE A 541 -9.21 -3.13 -38.64
CA ILE A 541 -8.66 -3.19 -37.27
C ILE A 541 -7.26 -3.83 -37.37
N GLY A 542 -6.27 -3.19 -36.73
CA GLY A 542 -4.89 -3.69 -36.72
C GLY A 542 -3.96 -3.08 -37.75
N GLN A 543 -4.40 -2.04 -38.47
CA GLN A 543 -3.57 -1.29 -39.40
C GLN A 543 -3.66 0.21 -39.12
N LEU A 544 -2.70 0.97 -39.62
CA LEU A 544 -2.84 2.41 -39.77
C LEU A 544 -4.04 2.72 -40.68
N VAL A 545 -4.84 3.71 -40.28
CA VAL A 545 -6.11 4.04 -40.94
C VAL A 545 -6.10 5.46 -41.49
N ASN A 546 -6.87 5.69 -42.56
CA ASN A 546 -7.26 7.03 -42.95
C ASN A 546 -8.55 7.41 -42.22
N PRO A 547 -8.80 8.70 -41.96
CA PRO A 547 -10.05 9.14 -41.35
C PRO A 547 -11.28 8.67 -42.12
N ALA A 548 -12.26 8.12 -41.40
CA ALA A 548 -13.51 7.62 -41.98
C ALA A 548 -14.70 7.86 -41.04
N PRO A 549 -15.88 8.26 -41.54
CA PRO A 549 -17.04 8.52 -40.70
C PRO A 549 -17.59 7.23 -40.08
N LEU A 550 -18.20 7.33 -38.91
CA LEU A 550 -18.86 6.21 -38.24
C LEU A 550 -20.00 5.64 -39.11
N ALA A 551 -20.14 4.31 -39.10
CA ALA A 551 -21.24 3.65 -39.80
C ALA A 551 -22.59 3.85 -39.09
N ASN A 552 -22.57 3.97 -37.77
CA ASN A 552 -23.75 4.19 -36.94
C ASN A 552 -23.84 5.65 -36.50
N GLN A 553 -25.07 6.14 -36.38
CA GLN A 553 -25.31 7.48 -35.84
C GLN A 553 -24.99 7.53 -34.34
N VAL A 554 -24.48 8.68 -33.92
CA VAL A 554 -24.21 9.01 -32.51
C VAL A 554 -25.07 10.18 -32.07
N THR A 555 -25.41 10.21 -30.78
CA THR A 555 -26.00 11.39 -30.14
C THR A 555 -25.03 11.90 -29.09
N VAL A 556 -24.49 13.11 -29.30
CA VAL A 556 -23.65 13.78 -28.31
C VAL A 556 -24.52 14.70 -27.45
N ARG A 557 -24.39 14.60 -26.13
CA ARG A 557 -25.04 15.49 -25.16
C ARG A 557 -24.00 16.23 -24.33
N ILE A 558 -24.23 17.52 -24.10
CA ILE A 558 -23.44 18.36 -23.19
C ILE A 558 -24.42 19.08 -22.27
N GLY A 559 -24.28 18.92 -20.95
CA GLY A 559 -25.23 19.45 -19.96
C GLY A 559 -26.65 18.89 -20.12
N GLY A 560 -26.78 17.66 -20.65
CA GLY A 560 -28.06 17.02 -20.96
C GLY A 560 -28.71 17.48 -22.28
N VAL A 561 -28.19 18.53 -22.93
CA VAL A 561 -28.69 19.05 -24.21
C VAL A 561 -27.98 18.37 -25.37
N THR A 562 -28.74 17.94 -26.38
CA THR A 562 -28.17 17.38 -27.61
C THR A 562 -27.36 18.44 -28.37
N ALA A 563 -26.08 18.18 -28.56
CA ALA A 563 -25.16 19.04 -29.30
C ALA A 563 -25.26 18.79 -30.82
N ILE A 564 -25.02 19.82 -31.62
CA ILE A 564 -24.92 19.66 -33.08
C ILE A 564 -23.60 18.96 -33.39
N THR A 565 -23.67 17.74 -33.92
CA THR A 565 -22.49 16.95 -34.29
C THR A 565 -22.19 17.16 -35.78
N GLN A 566 -21.09 17.86 -36.07
CA GLN A 566 -20.64 18.17 -37.44
C GLN A 566 -19.83 17.04 -38.06
N PHE A 567 -19.12 16.27 -37.23
CA PHE A 567 -18.36 15.10 -37.66
C PHE A 567 -18.30 14.08 -36.52
N ALA A 568 -18.36 12.80 -36.87
CA ALA A 568 -18.14 11.68 -35.97
C ALA A 568 -17.48 10.55 -36.76
N GLY A 569 -16.25 10.18 -36.43
CA GLY A 569 -15.49 9.21 -37.23
C GLY A 569 -14.21 8.74 -36.57
N LEU A 570 -13.68 7.63 -37.08
CA LEU A 570 -12.36 7.12 -36.70
C LEU A 570 -11.29 8.00 -37.37
N VAL A 571 -10.29 8.45 -36.62
CA VAL A 571 -9.20 9.31 -37.12
C VAL A 571 -7.81 8.69 -36.96
N SER A 572 -7.69 7.72 -36.07
CA SER A 572 -6.48 6.96 -35.77
C SER A 572 -6.92 5.57 -35.28
N PRO A 573 -6.08 4.51 -35.32
CA PRO A 573 -6.52 3.18 -34.92
C PRO A 573 -7.11 3.16 -33.51
N GLY A 574 -8.39 2.77 -33.40
CA GLY A 574 -9.16 2.75 -32.16
C GLY A 574 -9.53 4.11 -31.57
N GLU A 575 -9.17 5.22 -32.20
CA GLU A 575 -9.43 6.58 -31.74
C GLU A 575 -10.44 7.29 -32.66
N TYR A 576 -11.52 7.75 -32.06
CA TYR A 576 -12.65 8.42 -32.70
C TYR A 576 -12.67 9.88 -32.31
N GLN A 577 -12.96 10.74 -33.28
CA GLN A 577 -13.11 12.18 -33.10
C GLN A 577 -14.56 12.61 -33.34
N PHE A 578 -15.03 13.55 -32.52
CA PHE A 578 -16.34 14.16 -32.64
C PHE A 578 -16.21 15.68 -32.67
N ASN A 579 -16.62 16.31 -33.78
CA ASN A 579 -16.68 17.76 -33.88
C ASN A 579 -18.08 18.21 -33.50
N VAL A 580 -18.21 18.89 -32.36
CA VAL A 580 -19.52 19.23 -31.78
C VAL A 580 -19.60 20.72 -31.47
N VAL A 581 -20.75 21.32 -31.76
CA VAL A 581 -21.04 22.70 -31.36
C VAL A 581 -21.56 22.70 -29.93
N VAL A 582 -20.90 23.42 -29.04
CA VAL A 582 -21.31 23.55 -27.63
C VAL A 582 -22.68 24.22 -27.57
N PRO A 583 -23.71 23.56 -26.99
CA PRO A 583 -25.06 24.12 -26.90
C PRO A 583 -25.11 25.31 -25.93
N ASP A 584 -26.20 26.08 -25.96
CA ASP A 584 -26.44 27.12 -24.96
C ASP A 584 -26.83 26.49 -23.61
N ILE A 585 -25.84 26.37 -22.73
CA ILE A 585 -25.94 25.73 -21.41
C ILE A 585 -25.31 26.61 -20.31
N PRO A 586 -25.64 26.38 -19.03
CA PRO A 586 -25.13 27.18 -17.92
C PRO A 586 -23.60 27.11 -17.76
N ASN A 587 -23.04 28.18 -17.16
CA ASN A 587 -21.63 28.22 -16.76
C ASN A 587 -21.31 27.11 -15.74
N GLY A 588 -20.07 26.62 -15.78
CA GLY A 588 -19.56 25.60 -14.88
C GLY A 588 -19.31 24.26 -15.55
N ASP A 589 -19.16 23.23 -14.74
CA ASP A 589 -18.90 21.87 -15.22
C ASP A 589 -20.19 21.20 -15.66
N ASN A 590 -20.23 20.76 -16.91
CA ASN A 590 -21.37 20.13 -17.53
C ASN A 590 -21.02 18.71 -17.97
N ALA A 591 -21.92 17.75 -17.70
CA ALA A 591 -21.73 16.36 -18.11
C ALA A 591 -21.72 16.21 -19.63
N VAL A 592 -20.81 15.39 -20.14
CA VAL A 592 -20.68 15.02 -21.55
C VAL A 592 -20.95 13.54 -21.70
N SER A 593 -21.85 13.19 -22.62
CA SER A 593 -22.07 11.80 -23.01
C SER A 593 -22.19 11.65 -24.52
N ILE A 594 -21.71 10.53 -25.04
CA ILE A 594 -21.94 10.11 -26.43
C ILE A 594 -22.65 8.77 -26.41
N GLU A 595 -23.85 8.75 -27.00
CA GLU A 595 -24.70 7.57 -27.12
C GLU A 595 -24.59 6.97 -28.53
N ILE A 596 -24.47 5.64 -28.61
CA ILE A 596 -24.43 4.87 -29.85
C ILE A 596 -25.03 3.47 -29.63
N GLY A 597 -25.92 3.04 -30.52
CA GLY A 597 -26.46 1.67 -30.47
C GLY A 597 -27.10 1.26 -29.14
N GLY A 598 -27.69 2.22 -28.41
CA GLY A 598 -28.27 2.00 -27.07
C GLY A 598 -27.26 1.96 -25.92
N SER A 599 -25.95 2.13 -26.19
CA SER A 599 -24.89 2.28 -25.20
C SER A 599 -24.51 3.75 -25.03
N SER A 600 -23.97 4.13 -23.87
CA SER A 600 -23.54 5.50 -23.57
C SER A 600 -22.14 5.51 -22.98
N SER A 601 -21.38 6.57 -23.25
CA SER A 601 -20.08 6.82 -22.60
C SER A 601 -20.22 7.07 -21.09
N GLN A 602 -19.10 7.10 -20.38
CA GLN A 602 -19.07 7.19 -18.92
C GLN A 602 -19.80 8.44 -18.37
N ALA A 603 -20.55 8.28 -17.27
CA ALA A 603 -21.47 9.30 -16.75
C ALA A 603 -20.79 10.52 -16.08
N ASN A 604 -19.51 10.42 -15.73
CA ASN A 604 -18.77 11.43 -14.96
C ASN A 604 -17.74 12.22 -15.79
N ALA A 605 -17.84 12.18 -17.12
CA ALA A 605 -16.99 12.94 -18.00
C ALA A 605 -17.50 14.39 -18.10
N LEU A 606 -16.70 15.38 -17.69
CA LEU A 606 -17.15 16.76 -17.58
C LEU A 606 -16.45 17.70 -18.58
N LEU A 607 -17.16 18.75 -18.98
CA LEU A 607 -16.66 19.85 -19.78
C LEU A 607 -16.99 21.17 -19.08
N THR A 608 -15.99 22.02 -18.88
CA THR A 608 -16.21 23.34 -18.27
C THR A 608 -16.64 24.35 -19.34
N VAL A 609 -17.76 25.02 -19.07
CA VAL A 609 -18.34 26.04 -19.96
C VAL A 609 -18.38 27.40 -19.27
N GLN A 610 -18.06 28.46 -20.01
CA GLN A 610 -18.15 29.84 -19.55
C GLN A 610 -18.69 30.73 -20.69
N ARG A 611 -19.88 31.31 -20.50
CA ARG A 611 -20.51 32.28 -21.40
C ARG A 611 -19.70 33.57 -21.52
#